data_AF-A0A7W0ML83-F1
#
_entry.id   AF-A0A7W0ML83-F1
#
_cell.length_a   1.000
_cell.length_b   1.000
_cell.length_c   1.000
_cell.angle_alpha   90.00
_cell.angle_beta   90.00
_cell.angle_gamma   90.00
#
_symmetry.space_group_name_H-M   'P 1'
#
loop_
_entity.id
_entity.type
_entity.pdbx_description
1 polymer ?
#
loop_
_entity_poly.entity_id
_entity_poly.type
_entity_poly.pdbx_seq_one_letter_code
_entity_poly.pdbx_strand_id
1 'polypeptide(L)' 'MLAAVAQALEPLAGEVALRNLGYSAADASLAIMVEAPDLATLQRIETDLAAAGLAVASGVATTGDGAAEVRYVIGWAG' A
#
# COMPACT_ATOMS: atom_id res chain seq x y z
N MET A 1 -5.82 -11.89 -1.16
CA MET A 1 -5.52 -10.47 -0.90
C MET A 1 -4.03 -10.25 -0.72
N LEU A 2 -3.39 -10.80 0.31
CA LEU A 2 -1.94 -10.64 0.53
C LEU A 2 -1.09 -10.96 -0.72
N ALA A 3 -1.36 -12.09 -1.39
CA ALA A 3 -0.64 -12.46 -2.61
C ALA A 3 -0.82 -11.45 -3.76
N ALA A 4 -2.03 -10.91 -3.93
CA ALA A 4 -2.32 -9.91 -4.97
C ALA A 4 -1.61 -8.58 -4.67
N VAL A 5 -1.61 -8.16 -3.39
CA VAL A 5 -0.84 -6.99 -2.94
C VAL A 5 0.65 -7.19 -3.18
N ALA A 6 1.20 -8.34 -2.80
CA ALA A 6 2.62 -8.64 -3.01
C ALA A 6 3.00 -8.64 -4.50
N GLN A 7 2.15 -9.19 -5.37
CA GLN A 7 2.36 -9.18 -6.82
C GLN A 7 2.30 -7.76 -7.40
N ALA A 8 1.34 -6.94 -6.96
CA ALA A 8 1.22 -5.55 -7.42
C ALA A 8 2.42 -4.68 -6.98
N LEU A 9 3.05 -5.00 -5.85
CA LEU A 9 4.21 -4.29 -5.33
C LEU A 9 5.56 -4.83 -5.83
N GLU A 10 5.58 -5.98 -6.50
CA GLU A 10 6.81 -6.57 -7.05
C GLU A 10 7.65 -5.60 -7.90
N PRO A 11 7.05 -4.77 -8.78
CA PRO A 11 7.82 -3.81 -9.59
C PRO A 11 8.54 -2.73 -8.79
N LEU A 12 8.21 -2.55 -7.51
CA LEU A 12 8.79 -1.56 -6.60
C LEU A 12 9.73 -2.22 -5.57
N ALA A 13 10.05 -3.52 -5.74
CA ALA A 13 10.94 -4.24 -4.86
C ALA A 13 12.32 -3.57 -4.79
N GLY A 14 12.74 -3.20 -3.57
CA GLY A 14 13.99 -2.48 -3.34
C GLY A 14 13.87 -0.95 -3.33
N GLU A 15 12.74 -0.40 -3.77
CA GLU A 15 12.43 1.03 -3.70
C GLU A 15 11.58 1.38 -2.47
N VAL A 16 10.71 0.46 -2.03
CA VAL A 16 9.76 0.68 -0.94
C VAL A 16 9.94 -0.32 0.20
N ALA A 17 9.54 0.07 1.41
CA ALA A 17 9.54 -0.80 2.59
C ALA A 17 8.13 -0.94 3.18
N LEU A 18 7.70 -2.17 3.44
CA LEU A 18 6.53 -2.43 4.28
C LEU A 18 6.95 -2.43 5.75
N ARG A 19 6.49 -1.41 6.51
CA ARG A 19 6.81 -1.26 7.93
C ARG A 19 5.87 -2.07 8.82
N ASN A 20 4.61 -2.20 8.42
CA ASN A 20 3.59 -2.91 9.19
C ASN A 20 2.55 -3.56 8.26
N LEU A 21 2.00 -4.68 8.69
CA LEU A 21 0.96 -5.43 8.01
C LEU A 21 -0.02 -6.00 9.02
N GLY A 22 -1.31 -5.73 8.83
CA GLY A 22 -2.38 -6.27 9.65
C GLY A 22 -3.58 -6.67 8.81
N TYR A 23 -4.17 -7.82 9.11
CA TYR A 23 -5.38 -8.29 8.45
C TYR A 23 -6.58 -8.26 9.42
N SER A 24 -7.71 -7.71 8.97
CA SER A 24 -8.98 -7.74 9.69
C SER A 24 -9.91 -8.74 9.00
N ALA A 25 -10.26 -9.82 9.71
CA ALA A 25 -11.26 -10.77 9.22
C ALA A 25 -12.68 -10.19 9.26
N ALA A 26 -12.97 -9.30 10.21
CA ALA A 26 -14.28 -8.66 10.35
C ALA A 26 -14.58 -7.74 9.15
N ASP A 27 -13.56 -7.02 8.67
CA ASP A 27 -13.70 -6.08 7.55
C ASP A 27 -13.22 -6.67 6.22
N ALA A 28 -12.76 -7.93 6.23
CA ALA A 28 -12.13 -8.61 5.11
C ALA A 28 -11.04 -7.75 4.40
N SER A 29 -10.21 -7.04 5.16
CA SER A 29 -9.28 -6.04 4.64
C SER A 29 -7.84 -6.21 5.16
N LEU A 30 -6.88 -5.74 4.36
CA LEU A 30 -5.46 -5.69 4.70
C LEU A 30 -5.04 -4.24 4.92
N ALA A 31 -4.52 -3.93 6.10
CA ALA A 31 -3.86 -2.67 6.38
C ALA A 31 -2.34 -2.83 6.22
N ILE A 32 -1.71 -1.98 5.41
CA ILE A 32 -0.25 -1.93 5.26
C ILE A 32 0.26 -0.52 5.55
N MET A 33 1.41 -0.42 6.22
CA MET A 33 2.18 0.81 6.32
C MET A 33 3.34 0.73 5.34
N VAL A 34 3.43 1.70 4.43
CA VAL A 34 4.45 1.74 3.38
C VAL A 34 5.27 3.00 3.53
N GLU A 35 6.59 2.82 3.51
CA GLU A 35 7.57 3.88 3.37
C GLU A 35 8.14 3.84 1.94
N ALA A 36 8.25 5.00 1.31
CA ALA A 36 8.75 5.17 -0.05
C ALA A 36 9.63 6.42 -0.15
N PRO A 37 10.42 6.60 -1.23
CA PRO A 37 11.31 7.74 -1.40
C PRO A 37 10.57 9.08 -1.50
N ASP A 38 9.36 9.07 -2.08
CA ASP A 38 8.56 10.27 -2.27
C ASP A 38 7.06 9.97 -2.35
N LEU A 39 6.24 11.03 -2.33
CA LEU A 39 4.78 10.94 -2.44
C LEU A 39 4.32 10.41 -3.81
N ALA A 40 5.10 10.58 -4.87
CA ALA A 40 4.73 10.10 -6.20
C ALA A 40 4.86 8.57 -6.28
N THR A 41 5.86 7.98 -5.62
CA THR A 41 5.95 6.52 -5.45
C THR A 41 4.74 5.97 -4.69
N LEU A 42 4.28 6.66 -3.64
CA LEU A 42 3.06 6.27 -2.91
C LEU A 42 1.80 6.34 -3.80
N GLN A 43 1.64 7.40 -4.59
CA GLN A 43 0.53 7.50 -5.54
C GLN A 43 0.57 6.41 -6.62
N ARG A 44 1.77 6.02 -7.07
CA ARG A 44 1.96 4.88 -7.98
C ARG A 44 1.52 3.57 -7.33
N ILE A 45 1.87 3.34 -6.06
CA ILE A 45 1.41 2.16 -5.31
C ILE A 45 -0.11 2.08 -5.30
N GLU A 46 -0.81 3.18 -4.99
CA GLU A 46 -2.27 3.22 -5.02
C GLU A 46 -2.84 2.84 -6.39
N THR A 47 -2.22 3.36 -7.46
CA THR A 47 -2.62 3.08 -8.84
C THR A 47 -2.41 1.62 -9.21
N ASP A 48 -1.26 1.04 -8.88
CA ASP A 48 -0.91 -0.34 -9.20
C ASP A 48 -1.79 -1.34 -8.42
N LEU A 49 -2.09 -1.04 -7.16
CA LEU A 49 -3.02 -1.83 -6.35
C LEU A 49 -4.45 -1.75 -6.90
N ALA A 50 -4.92 -0.57 -7.29
CA ALA A 50 -6.23 -0.41 -7.91
C ALA A 50 -6.33 -1.16 -9.25
N ALA A 51 -5.28 -1.11 -10.07
CA ALA A 51 -5.19 -1.85 -11.33
C ALA A 51 -5.22 -3.38 -11.12
N ALA A 52 -4.75 -3.87 -9.96
CA ALA A 52 -4.84 -5.27 -9.57
C ALA A 52 -6.24 -5.70 -9.08
N GLY A 53 -7.25 -4.83 -9.20
CA GLY A 53 -8.63 -5.11 -8.78
C GLY A 53 -8.84 -4.99 -7.27
N LEU A 54 -8.00 -4.21 -6.60
CA LEU A 54 -8.12 -3.96 -5.15
C LEU A 54 -8.78 -2.60 -4.91
N ALA A 55 -9.67 -2.54 -3.91
CA ALA A 55 -10.18 -1.28 -3.40
C ALA A 55 -9.18 -0.73 -2.39
N VAL A 56 -8.62 0.46 -2.63
CA VAL A 56 -7.58 1.06 -1.79
C VAL A 56 -8.08 2.36 -1.18
N ALA A 57 -7.95 2.48 0.13
CA ALA A 57 -8.13 3.74 0.86
C ALA A 57 -6.81 4.13 1.50
N SER A 58 -6.33 5.34 1.20
CA SER A 58 -5.11 5.92 1.77
C SER A 58 -5.44 6.82 2.96
N GLY A 59 -4.63 6.71 4.01
CA GLY A 59 -4.61 7.68 5.11
C GLY A 59 -3.86 8.96 4.72
N VAL A 60 -3.63 9.84 5.69
CA VAL A 60 -2.77 11.02 5.48
C VAL A 60 -1.33 10.54 5.27
N ALA A 61 -0.75 10.86 4.12
CA ALA A 61 0.67 10.64 3.87
C ALA A 61 1.49 11.70 4.62
N THR A 62 2.58 11.26 5.25
CA THR A 62 3.51 12.12 5.99
C THR A 62 4.89 12.04 5.36
N THR A 63 5.60 13.16 5.30
CA THR A 63 7.00 13.20 4.86
C THR A 63 7.91 13.54 6.03
N GLY A 64 9.02 12.81 6.16
CA GLY A 64 9.99 12.96 7.25
C GLY A 64 11.26 12.18 6.95
N ASP A 65 12.41 12.67 7.43
CA ASP A 65 13.72 12.01 7.31
C ASP A 65 14.12 11.57 5.88
N GLY A 66 13.64 12.28 4.86
CA GLY A 66 13.93 11.99 3.45
C GLY A 66 13.07 10.88 2.83
N ALA A 67 12.00 10.45 3.51
CA ALA A 67 11.04 9.47 3.01
C ALA A 67 9.59 9.98 3.16
N ALA A 68 8.68 9.32 2.44
CA ALA A 68 7.24 9.46 2.58
C ALA A 68 6.66 8.18 3.16
N GLU A 69 5.74 8.30 4.12
CA GLU A 69 5.04 7.17 4.74
C GLU A 69 3.53 7.35 4.61
N VAL A 70 2.81 6.25 4.36
CA VAL A 70 1.35 6.23 4.38
C VAL A 70 0.82 4.86 4.80
N ARG A 71 -0.36 4.89 5.45
CA ARG A 71 -1.14 3.70 5.72
C ARG A 71 -2.19 3.49 4.63
N TYR A 72 -2.18 2.30 4.02
CA TYR A 72 -3.26 1.84 3.14
C TYR A 72 -4.17 0.87 3.85
N VAL A 73 -5.47 0.95 3.56
CA VAL A 73 -6.46 -0.07 3.85
C VAL A 73 -6.95 -0.63 2.52
N ILE A 74 -6.80 -1.93 2.35
CA ILE A 74 -6.96 -2.62 1.07
C ILE A 74 -8.06 -3.66 1.22
N GLY A 75 -9.06 -3.58 0.36
CA GLY A 75 -10.13 -4.55 0.19
C GLY A 75 -10.15 -5.12 -1.23
N TRP A 76 -11.09 -6.01 -1.52
CA TRP A 76 -11.39 -6.38 -2.91
C TRP A 76 -12.29 -5.31 -3.55
N ALA A 77 -12.00 -4.91 -4.78
CA ALA A 77 -12.99 -4.20 -5.59
C ALA A 77 -14.05 -5.24 -6.00
N GLY A 78 -15.30 -5.03 -5.57
CA GLY A 78 -16.41 -5.97 -5.80
C GLY A 78 -16.78 -6.15 -7.27
#